data_AF-A0A950JE54-F1
#
_entry.id   AF-A0A950JE54-F1
#
_cell.length_a   1.000
_cell.length_b   1.000
_cell.length_c   1.000
_cell.angle_alpha   90.00
_cell.angle_beta   90.00
_cell.angle_gamma   90.00
#
_symmetry.space_group_name_H-M   'P 1'
#
loop_
_entity.id
_entity.type
_entity.pdbx_description
1 polymer ?
#
loop_
_entity_poly.entity_id
_entity_poly.type
_entity_poly.pdbx_seq_one_letter_code
_entity_poly.pdbx_strand_id
1 'polypeptide(L)'
;MTAFKAVLLEGVEVVFIVIAVGAGRGLLGLASAGALAACLVVAGIGAAVHRPLARVPENALKFAVGVMLSAFGLFWTGESLGVAWPGGDAAILALIALFLAVALGLVALLKPRVAALA
;
A
#
# COMPACT_ATOMS: atom_id res chain seq x y z
N MET A 1 19.88 -3.71 -0.04
CA MET A 1 19.46 -5.13 0.05
C MET A 1 17.98 -5.30 0.34
N THR A 2 17.40 -4.54 1.29
CA THR A 2 15.98 -4.62 1.69
C THR A 2 15.01 -4.26 0.56
N ALA A 3 15.23 -3.14 -0.13
CA ALA A 3 14.36 -2.70 -1.23
C ALA A 3 14.31 -3.71 -2.40
N PHE A 4 15.44 -4.30 -2.78
CA PHE A 4 15.49 -5.30 -3.87
C PHE A 4 14.67 -6.55 -3.53
N LYS A 5 14.81 -7.08 -2.30
CA LYS A 5 14.03 -8.24 -1.85
C LYS A 5 12.53 -7.94 -1.80
N ALA A 6 12.15 -6.76 -1.31
CA ALA A 6 10.76 -6.34 -1.26
C ALA A 6 10.17 -6.23 -2.68
N VAL A 7 10.82 -5.48 -3.58
CA VAL A 7 10.35 -5.32 -4.96
C VAL A 7 10.30 -6.66 -5.71
N LEU A 8 11.26 -7.55 -5.49
CA LEU A 8 11.22 -8.89 -6.09
C LEU A 8 10.00 -9.69 -5.61
N LEU A 9 9.68 -9.64 -4.31
CA LEU A 9 8.51 -10.32 -3.75
C LEU A 9 7.22 -9.78 -4.37
N GLU A 10 7.05 -8.45 -4.40
CA GLU A 10 5.91 -7.79 -5.04
C GLU A 10 5.77 -8.17 -6.53
N GLY A 11 6.90 -8.24 -7.25
CA GLY A 11 6.90 -8.66 -8.66
C GLY A 11 6.47 -10.11 -8.86
N VAL A 12 6.85 -11.01 -7.95
CA VAL A 12 6.42 -12.42 -7.97
C VAL A 12 4.92 -12.54 -7.66
N GLU A 13 4.38 -11.72 -6.75
CA GLU A 13 2.95 -11.69 -6.46
C GLU A 13 2.10 -11.32 -7.69
N VAL A 14 2.58 -10.38 -8.52
CA VAL A 14 1.91 -10.05 -9.79
C VAL A 14 1.83 -11.28 -10.71
N VAL A 15 2.87 -12.12 -10.76
CA VAL A 15 2.85 -13.37 -11.54
C VAL A 15 1.78 -14.32 -11.01
N PHE A 16 1.65 -14.46 -9.68
CA PHE A 16 0.61 -15.28 -9.08
C PHE A 16 -0.80 -14.76 -9.40
N ILE A 17 -1.02 -13.45 -9.37
CA ILE A 17 -2.31 -12.85 -9.75
C ILE A 17 -2.65 -13.15 -11.21
N VAL A 18 -1.70 -12.98 -12.13
CA VAL A 18 -1.90 -13.27 -13.56
C VAL A 18 -2.28 -14.73 -13.79
N ILE A 19 -1.59 -15.66 -13.12
CA ILE A 19 -1.90 -17.09 -13.21
C ILE A 19 -3.29 -17.38 -12.61
N ALA A 20 -3.57 -16.89 -11.40
CA ALA A 20 -4.83 -17.13 -10.71
C ALA A 20 -6.04 -16.62 -11.52
N VAL A 21 -5.94 -15.42 -12.09
CA VAL A 21 -7.01 -14.79 -12.87
C VAL A 21 -7.10 -15.36 -14.28
N GLY A 22 -5.96 -15.62 -14.94
CA GLY A 22 -5.88 -15.97 -16.35
C GLY A 22 -5.98 -17.48 -16.64
N ALA A 23 -5.42 -18.34 -15.79
CA ALA A 23 -5.34 -19.78 -16.05
C ALA A 23 -6.72 -20.46 -16.02
N GLY A 24 -7.61 -20.01 -15.13
CA GLY A 24 -8.94 -20.62 -14.98
C GLY A 24 -9.88 -20.43 -16.18
N ARG A 25 -9.54 -19.56 -17.14
CA ARG A 25 -10.40 -19.19 -18.28
C ARG A 25 -9.69 -19.24 -19.64
N GLY A 26 -8.44 -19.71 -19.71
CA GLY A 26 -7.63 -19.67 -20.94
C GLY A 26 -7.23 -18.27 -21.38
N LEU A 27 -7.37 -17.26 -20.51
CA LEU A 27 -7.15 -15.83 -20.79
C LEU A 27 -5.75 -15.36 -20.37
N LEU A 28 -4.79 -16.28 -20.24
CA LEU A 28 -3.43 -15.96 -19.80
C LEU A 28 -2.79 -14.86 -20.64
N GLY A 29 -2.94 -14.91 -21.98
CA GLY A 29 -2.42 -13.88 -22.87
C GLY A 29 -3.00 -12.48 -22.57
N LEU A 30 -4.30 -12.37 -22.32
CA LEU A 30 -4.94 -11.10 -21.96
C LEU A 30 -4.51 -10.62 -20.58
N ALA A 31 -4.45 -11.52 -19.59
CA ALA A 31 -4.03 -11.19 -18.23
C ALA A 31 -2.57 -10.70 -18.20
N SER A 32 -1.67 -11.36 -18.94
CA SER A 32 -0.28 -10.93 -19.10
C SER A 32 -0.17 -9.58 -19.82
N ALA A 33 -0.97 -9.34 -20.86
CA ALA A 33 -1.01 -8.06 -21.55
C ALA A 33 -1.48 -6.92 -20.61
N GLY A 34 -2.50 -7.18 -19.79
CA GLY A 34 -2.97 -6.25 -18.77
C GLY A 34 -1.89 -5.93 -17.73
N ALA A 35 -1.17 -6.95 -17.23
CA ALA A 35 -0.07 -6.76 -16.29
C ALA A 35 1.08 -5.93 -16.89
N LEU A 36 1.46 -6.18 -18.15
CA LEU A 36 2.43 -5.38 -18.89
C LEU A 36 1.98 -3.93 -19.04
N ALA A 37 0.73 -3.70 -19.44
CA ALA A 37 0.17 -2.36 -19.57
C ALA A 37 0.19 -1.61 -18.23
N ALA A 38 -0.25 -2.25 -17.14
CA ALA A 38 -0.19 -1.69 -15.80
C ALA A 38 1.24 -1.34 -15.38
N CYS A 39 2.20 -2.25 -15.64
CA CYS A 39 3.62 -2.01 -15.35
C CYS A 39 4.17 -0.78 -16.08
N LEU A 40 3.88 -0.64 -17.38
CA LEU A 40 4.30 0.51 -18.17
C LEU A 40 3.67 1.82 -17.68
N VAL A 41 2.37 1.81 -17.35
CA VAL A 41 1.66 2.97 -16.83
C VAL A 41 2.25 3.39 -15.48
N VAL A 42 2.44 2.45 -14.56
CA VAL A 42 3.00 2.73 -13.23
C VAL A 42 4.44 3.22 -13.33
N ALA A 43 5.26 2.62 -14.21
CA ALA A 43 6.62 3.09 -14.47
C ALA A 43 6.64 4.53 -15.03
N GLY A 44 5.72 4.84 -15.96
CA GLY A 44 5.56 6.19 -16.51
C GLY A 44 5.16 7.22 -15.46
N ILE A 45 4.16 6.90 -14.63
CA ILE A 45 3.75 7.75 -13.49
C ILE A 45 4.91 7.91 -12.50
N GLY A 46 5.58 6.82 -12.16
CA GLY A 46 6.75 6.83 -11.28
C GLY A 46 7.84 7.77 -11.80
N ALA A 47 8.17 7.70 -13.09
CA ALA A 47 9.13 8.59 -13.73
C ALA A 47 8.68 10.06 -13.70
N ALA A 48 7.40 10.34 -13.91
CA ALA A 48 6.87 11.70 -13.83
C ALA A 48 6.90 12.28 -12.40
N VAL A 49 6.59 11.45 -11.39
CA VAL A 49 6.41 11.85 -9.99
C VAL A 49 7.69 11.69 -9.16
N HIS A 50 8.75 11.06 -9.70
CA HIS A 50 10.01 10.84 -8.96
C HIS A 50 10.62 12.15 -8.42
N ARG A 51 10.59 13.24 -9.21
CA ARG A 51 11.17 14.54 -8.83
C ARG A 51 10.46 15.19 -7.64
N PRO A 52 9.13 15.34 -7.65
CA PRO A 52 8.42 15.90 -6.51
C PRO A 52 8.49 15.00 -5.27
N LEU A 53 8.43 13.67 -5.41
CA LEU A 53 8.55 12.75 -4.27
C LEU A 53 9.93 12.79 -3.61
N ALA A 54 11.00 13.01 -4.37
CA ALA A 54 12.35 13.16 -3.82
C ALA A 54 12.51 14.40 -2.92
N ARG A 55 11.56 15.34 -2.93
CA ARG A 55 11.55 16.52 -2.05
C ARG A 55 10.77 16.28 -0.75
N VAL A 56 10.02 15.19 -0.66
CA VAL A 56 9.22 14.88 0.54
C VAL A 56 10.15 14.27 1.60
N PRO A 57 10.06 14.70 2.88
CA PRO A 57 10.83 14.10 3.95
C PRO A 57 10.57 12.59 4.04
N GLU A 58 11.64 11.79 4.04
CA GLU A 58 11.55 10.33 4.03
C GLU A 58 10.71 9.80 5.21
N ASN A 59 10.81 10.43 6.37
CA ASN A 59 10.03 10.05 7.56
C ASN A 59 8.52 10.27 7.36
N ALA A 60 8.14 11.37 6.71
CA ALA A 60 6.73 11.65 6.43
C ALA A 60 6.17 10.67 5.40
N LEU A 61 6.96 10.33 4.37
CA LEU A 61 6.59 9.33 3.38
C LEU A 61 6.38 7.96 4.03
N LYS A 62 7.34 7.48 4.83
CA LYS A 62 7.23 6.21 5.55
C LYS A 62 6.01 6.18 6.48
N PHE A 63 5.75 7.29 7.19
CA PHE A 63 4.61 7.40 8.08
C PHE A 63 3.28 7.31 7.32
N ALA A 64 3.12 8.11 6.27
CA ALA A 64 1.90 8.12 5.46
C ALA A 64 1.65 6.75 4.80
N VAL A 65 2.68 6.15 4.19
CA VAL A 65 2.60 4.82 3.58
C VAL A 65 2.24 3.76 4.62
N GLY A 66 2.84 3.81 5.83
CA GLY A 66 2.52 2.88 6.91
C GLY A 66 1.04 2.97 7.36
N VAL A 67 0.50 4.17 7.47
CA VAL A 67 -0.93 4.40 7.77
C VAL A 67 -1.81 3.82 6.67
N MET A 68 -1.50 4.09 5.40
CA MET A 68 -2.27 3.57 4.28
C MET A 68 -2.24 2.04 4.22
N LEU A 69 -1.06 1.42 4.32
CA LEU A 69 -0.92 -0.04 4.30
C LEU A 69 -1.68 -0.71 5.45
N SER A 70 -1.69 -0.10 6.64
CA SER A 70 -2.45 -0.62 7.79
C SER A 70 -3.97 -0.57 7.53
N ALA A 71 -4.46 0.54 6.98
CA ALA A 71 -5.87 0.71 6.65
C ALA A 71 -6.34 -0.27 5.57
N PHE A 72 -5.60 -0.36 4.46
CA PHE A 72 -5.90 -1.30 3.38
C PHE A 72 -5.80 -2.75 3.85
N GLY A 73 -4.76 -3.11 4.62
CA GLY A 73 -4.59 -4.45 5.16
C GLY A 73 -5.78 -4.87 6.02
N LEU A 74 -6.25 -3.99 6.91
CA LEU A 74 -7.42 -4.27 7.74
C LEU A 74 -8.71 -4.37 6.92
N PHE A 75 -8.93 -3.46 5.96
CA PHE A 75 -10.11 -3.46 5.09
C PHE A 75 -10.26 -4.79 4.33
N TRP A 76 -9.23 -5.18 3.59
CA TRP A 76 -9.24 -6.40 2.78
C TRP A 76 -9.26 -7.67 3.62
N THR A 77 -8.61 -7.66 4.80
CA THR A 77 -8.72 -8.78 5.75
C THR A 77 -10.17 -8.94 6.22
N GLY A 78 -10.84 -7.84 6.58
CA GLY A 78 -12.25 -7.89 6.95
C GLY A 78 -13.13 -8.39 5.81
N GLU A 79 -12.91 -7.89 4.59
CA GLU A 79 -13.67 -8.34 3.41
C GLU A 79 -13.48 -9.84 3.15
N SER A 80 -12.24 -10.33 3.28
CA SER A 80 -11.93 -11.76 3.13
C SER A 80 -12.57 -12.65 4.20
N LEU A 81 -12.88 -12.08 5.37
CA LEU A 81 -13.60 -12.74 6.46
C LEU A 81 -15.11 -12.56 6.37
N GLY A 82 -15.63 -11.89 5.33
CA GLY A 82 -17.06 -11.64 5.13
C GLY A 82 -17.63 -10.51 5.99
N VAL A 83 -16.78 -9.60 6.49
CA VAL A 83 -17.23 -8.42 7.26
C VAL A 83 -17.87 -7.42 6.31
N ALA A 84 -19.16 -7.14 6.51
CA ALA A 84 -19.85 -6.08 5.78
C ALA A 84 -19.44 -4.70 6.32
N TRP A 85 -18.59 -3.99 5.58
CA TRP A 85 -18.15 -2.65 5.98
C TRP A 85 -19.29 -1.62 5.89
N PRO A 86 -19.54 -0.84 6.95
CA PRO A 86 -20.52 0.23 6.90
C PRO A 86 -20.05 1.31 5.90
N GLY A 87 -20.84 1.54 4.86
CA GLY A 87 -20.49 2.46 3.76
C GLY A 87 -19.61 1.85 2.67
N GLY A 88 -19.40 0.53 2.67
CA GLY A 88 -18.61 -0.20 1.67
C GLY A 88 -17.18 0.35 1.58
N ASP A 89 -16.75 0.70 0.37
CA ASP A 89 -15.40 1.21 0.11
C ASP A 89 -15.07 2.51 0.85
N ALA A 90 -16.08 3.29 1.26
CA ALA A 90 -15.87 4.50 2.04
C ALA A 90 -15.27 4.20 3.42
N ALA A 91 -15.40 2.96 3.92
CA ALA A 91 -14.77 2.53 5.16
C ALA A 91 -13.24 2.63 5.11
N ILE A 92 -12.61 2.54 3.93
CA ILE A 92 -11.16 2.73 3.77
C ILE A 92 -10.74 4.12 4.25
N LEU A 93 -11.49 5.16 3.90
CA LEU A 93 -11.20 6.53 4.35
C LEU A 93 -11.35 6.68 5.86
N ALA A 94 -12.37 6.05 6.44
CA ALA A 94 -12.56 6.02 7.89
C ALA A 94 -11.42 5.30 8.61
N LEU A 95 -10.96 4.16 8.07
CA LEU A 95 -9.83 3.41 8.60
C LEU A 95 -8.52 4.21 8.48
N ILE A 96 -8.28 4.88 7.36
CA ILE A 96 -7.13 5.78 7.19
C ILE A 96 -7.16 6.88 8.26
N ALA A 97 -8.31 7.54 8.46
CA ALA A 97 -8.46 8.58 9.47
C ALA A 97 -8.22 8.06 10.88
N LEU A 98 -8.75 6.86 11.20
CA LEU A 98 -8.54 6.19 12.48
C LEU A 98 -7.07 5.87 12.73
N PHE A 99 -6.41 5.17 11.79
CA PHE A 99 -4.99 4.83 11.92
C PHE A 99 -4.11 6.08 11.99
N LEU A 100 -4.44 7.13 11.22
CA LEU A 100 -3.74 8.41 11.30
C LEU A 100 -3.89 9.05 12.67
N ALA A 101 -5.11 9.11 13.22
CA ALA A 101 -5.39 9.69 14.53
C ALA A 101 -4.65 8.94 15.64
N VAL A 102 -4.68 7.60 15.63
CA VAL A 102 -3.96 6.75 16.58
C VAL A 102 -2.45 6.95 16.46
N ALA A 103 -1.91 6.95 15.24
CA ALA A 103 -0.49 7.13 15.01
C ALA A 103 -0.01 8.53 15.46
N LEU A 104 -0.76 9.59 15.18
CA LEU A 104 -0.46 10.94 15.67
C LEU A 104 -0.55 11.03 17.19
N GLY A 105 -1.56 10.40 17.80
CA GLY A 105 -1.70 10.32 19.26
C GLY A 105 -0.52 9.62 19.92
N LEU A 106 -0.08 8.48 19.38
CA LEU A 106 1.09 7.75 19.87
C LEU A 106 2.38 8.58 19.73
N VAL A 107 2.57 9.25 18.59
CA VAL A 107 3.71 10.15 18.38
C VAL A 107 3.70 11.27 19.42
N ALA A 108 2.54 11.91 19.67
CA ALA A 108 2.40 12.97 20.66
C ALA A 108 2.68 12.51 22.09
N LEU A 109 2.27 11.28 22.46
CA LEU A 109 2.50 10.70 23.79
C LEU A 109 3.96 10.28 24.02
N LEU A 110 4.66 9.84 22.97
CA LEU A 110 6.04 9.35 23.06
C LEU A 110 7.09 10.48 22.93
N LYS A 111 6.77 11.56 22.20
CA LYS A 111 7.63 12.74 22.05
C LYS A 111 8.12 13.35 23.38
N PRO A 112 7.32 13.49 24.46
CA PRO A 112 7.78 14.08 25.72
C PRO A 112 8.83 13.23 26.47
N ARG A 113 8.96 11.93 26.19
CA ARG A 113 9.93 11.07 26.90
C ARG A 113 11.34 11.10 26.32
N VAL A 114 11.47 11.37 25.02
CA VAL A 114 12.78 11.46 24.36
C VAL A 114 13.51 12.74 24.75
N ALA A 115 12.79 13.85 24.95
CA ALA A 115 13.37 15.11 25.40
C ALA A 115 13.84 15.09 26.87
N ALA A 116 13.39 14.11 27.67
CA ALA A 116 13.78 13.97 29.08
C ALA A 116 14.96 12.99 29.29
N LEU A 117 15.40 12.29 28.24
CA LEU A 117 16.51 11.33 28.25
C LEU A 117 17.73 11.79 27.43
N ALA A 118 17.65 12.97 26.81
CA ALA A 118 18.72 13.62 26.05
C ALA A 118 19.27 14.80 26.85
#